data_AF-A0A3B9VRW8-F1
#
_entry.id   AF-A0A3B9VRW8-F1
#
_cell.length_a   1.000
_cell.length_b   1.000
_cell.length_c   1.000
_cell.angle_alpha   90.00
_cell.angle_beta   90.00
_cell.angle_gamma   90.00
#
_symmetry.space_group_name_H-M   'P 1'
#
loop_
_entity.id
_entity.type
_entity.pdbx_description
1 polymer ?
#
loop_
_entity_poly.entity_id
_entity_poly.type
_entity_poly.pdbx_seq_one_letter_code
_entity_poly.pdbx_strand_id
1 'polypeptide(L)'
;MRAGFGQFNQATPEYLRFAQQYGVTDILLNTPQLPTAGGQWQLADLVKLRLSVEQHGMKLSALENVPSNFYDHIMLNGPKRDEQIDNMITTIRNMARAGIPIFGYHWMPSFVWRTPQVAVRGGAMSTAFDYEAVRELPLTHGRVYTRAEMWESLELWIKTIPPVAVEEGIRLGIHPCDPPVESLAGIPQLFSSYDDYRRCLDIVDSPCNAIEFCQGTFAEMADSTGDNIYGFIKEMVERDRVIYV
;
A
#
# COMPACT_ATOMS: atom_id res chain seq x y z
N MET A 1 14.88 -15.32 5.89
CA MET A 1 13.92 -14.74 4.93
C MET A 1 12.62 -15.51 5.04
N ARG A 2 11.47 -14.82 5.10
CA ARG A 2 10.14 -15.46 5.09
C ARG A 2 9.55 -15.26 3.70
N ALA A 3 9.17 -16.35 3.04
CA ALA A 3 8.51 -16.27 1.74
C ALA A 3 7.00 -16.24 1.98
N GLY A 4 6.32 -15.31 1.31
CA GLY A 4 4.87 -15.19 1.36
C GLY A 4 4.26 -15.06 -0.02
N PHE A 5 2.96 -15.37 -0.11
CA PHE A 5 2.14 -15.08 -1.27
C PHE A 5 1.18 -13.93 -0.95
N GLY A 6 1.09 -12.98 -1.89
CA GLY A 6 0.33 -11.75 -1.75
C GLY A 6 -0.53 -11.44 -2.98
N GLN A 7 -1.16 -10.25 -2.98
CA GLN A 7 -1.91 -9.69 -4.12
C GLN A 7 -3.25 -10.36 -4.46
N PHE A 8 -3.81 -11.18 -3.56
CA PHE A 8 -5.17 -11.76 -3.69
C PHE A 8 -6.14 -11.14 -2.69
N ASN A 9 -7.42 -11.02 -3.05
CA ASN A 9 -8.44 -10.39 -2.20
C ASN A 9 -9.24 -11.37 -1.33
N GLN A 10 -8.98 -12.68 -1.43
CA GLN A 10 -9.70 -13.71 -0.67
C GLN A 10 -8.77 -14.86 -0.27
N ALA A 11 -8.89 -15.31 0.97
CA ALA A 11 -8.20 -16.49 1.48
C ALA A 11 -9.02 -17.76 1.24
N THR A 12 -9.23 -18.15 -0.02
CA THR A 12 -9.97 -19.37 -0.35
C THR A 12 -9.14 -20.62 -0.01
N PRO A 13 -9.77 -21.76 0.34
CA PRO A 13 -9.03 -23.01 0.59
C PRO A 13 -8.17 -23.47 -0.59
N GLU A 14 -8.59 -23.17 -1.83
CA GLU A 14 -7.83 -23.47 -3.04
C GLU A 14 -6.57 -22.61 -3.12
N TYR A 15 -6.70 -21.29 -2.93
CA TYR A 15 -5.55 -20.38 -2.91
C TYR A 15 -4.57 -20.74 -1.79
N LEU A 16 -5.09 -21.04 -0.61
CA LEU A 16 -4.27 -21.39 0.53
C LEU A 16 -3.50 -22.71 0.30
N ARG A 17 -4.15 -23.71 -0.31
CA ARG A 17 -3.48 -24.95 -0.72
C ARG A 17 -2.43 -24.70 -1.80
N PHE A 18 -2.73 -23.84 -2.77
CA PHE A 18 -1.78 -23.43 -3.80
C PHE A 18 -0.54 -22.79 -3.17
N ALA A 19 -0.72 -21.83 -2.26
CA ALA A 19 0.38 -21.22 -1.52
C ALA A 19 1.23 -22.26 -0.76
N GLN A 20 0.61 -23.19 -0.05
CA GLN A 20 1.32 -24.29 0.63
C GLN A 20 2.16 -25.15 -0.33
N GLN A 21 1.68 -25.42 -1.54
CA GLN A 21 2.41 -26.21 -2.53
C GLN A 21 3.71 -25.54 -3.00
N TYR A 22 3.79 -24.21 -2.92
CA TYR A 22 5.01 -23.44 -3.17
C TYR A 22 5.92 -23.36 -1.93
N GLY A 23 5.52 -23.94 -0.81
CA GLY A 23 6.27 -23.93 0.44
C GLY A 23 6.25 -22.57 1.17
N VAL A 24 5.33 -21.67 0.82
CA VAL A 24 5.18 -20.40 1.53
C VAL A 24 4.38 -20.59 2.82
N THR A 25 4.75 -19.84 3.84
CA THR A 25 4.11 -19.87 5.18
C THR A 25 3.34 -18.61 5.48
N ASP A 26 3.56 -17.56 4.69
CA ASP A 26 3.06 -16.21 4.94
C ASP A 26 2.08 -15.80 3.85
N ILE A 27 0.96 -15.21 4.27
CA ILE A 27 -0.09 -14.71 3.38
C ILE A 27 -0.22 -13.20 3.59
N LEU A 28 -0.24 -12.49 2.48
CA LEU A 28 -0.70 -11.12 2.36
C LEU A 28 -1.99 -11.14 1.54
N LEU A 29 -2.97 -10.32 1.94
CA LEU A 29 -4.18 -10.14 1.14
C LEU A 29 -4.32 -8.69 0.70
N ASN A 30 -4.60 -8.51 -0.60
CA ASN A 30 -4.84 -7.19 -1.16
C ASN A 30 -6.31 -6.84 -1.21
N THR A 31 -6.69 -5.80 -0.46
CA THR A 31 -8.07 -5.33 -0.32
C THR A 31 -9.03 -6.48 -0.02
N PRO A 32 -8.82 -7.19 1.12
CA PRO A 32 -9.58 -8.39 1.42
C PRO A 32 -11.07 -8.09 1.47
N GLN A 33 -11.88 -9.04 0.99
CA GLN A 33 -13.35 -8.91 1.01
C GLN A 33 -13.89 -9.11 2.42
N LEU A 34 -13.79 -8.05 3.23
CA LEU A 34 -14.32 -7.98 4.58
C LEU A 34 -15.60 -7.14 4.63
N PRO A 35 -16.56 -7.51 5.49
CA PRO A 35 -17.67 -6.62 5.82
C PRO A 35 -17.14 -5.25 6.25
N THR A 36 -17.71 -4.20 5.67
CA THR A 36 -17.40 -2.82 6.03
C THR A 36 -18.66 -2.20 6.62
N ALA A 37 -18.59 -1.87 7.91
CA ALA A 37 -19.66 -1.17 8.61
C ALA A 37 -19.15 0.20 9.04
N GLY A 38 -19.77 1.27 8.53
CA GLY A 38 -19.40 2.64 8.88
C GLY A 38 -18.02 3.09 8.38
N GLY A 39 -17.48 2.46 7.33
CA GLY A 39 -16.17 2.87 6.75
C GLY A 39 -14.95 2.37 7.54
N GLN A 40 -15.11 1.31 8.34
CA GLN A 40 -14.03 0.70 9.12
C GLN A 40 -14.17 -0.83 9.15
N TRP A 41 -13.07 -1.52 9.45
CA TRP A 41 -13.09 -2.97 9.70
C TRP A 41 -13.34 -3.29 11.17
N GLN A 42 -14.17 -4.32 11.41
CA GLN A 42 -14.50 -4.79 12.74
C GLN A 42 -13.53 -5.88 13.19
N LEU A 43 -13.19 -5.88 14.49
CA LEU A 43 -12.28 -6.86 15.09
C LEU A 43 -12.71 -8.30 14.81
N ALA A 44 -14.00 -8.60 14.94
CA ALA A 44 -14.52 -9.96 14.75
C ALA A 44 -14.28 -10.50 13.32
N ASP A 45 -14.44 -9.64 12.31
CA ASP A 45 -14.22 -10.01 10.92
C ASP A 45 -12.74 -10.22 10.60
N LEU A 46 -11.86 -9.39 11.16
CA LEU A 46 -10.41 -9.55 11.05
C LEU A 46 -9.91 -10.82 11.75
N VAL A 47 -10.42 -11.14 12.95
CA VAL A 47 -10.11 -12.39 13.65
C VAL A 47 -10.58 -13.60 12.83
N LYS A 48 -11.79 -13.55 12.27
CA LYS A 48 -12.31 -14.61 11.41
C LYS A 48 -11.44 -14.83 10.18
N LEU A 49 -10.98 -13.75 9.53
CA LEU A 49 -10.06 -13.81 8.40
C LEU A 49 -8.70 -14.40 8.80
N ARG A 50 -8.11 -13.96 9.91
CA ARG A 50 -6.83 -14.52 10.40
C ARG A 50 -6.97 -16.02 10.65
N LEU A 51 -8.01 -16.44 11.37
CA LEU A 51 -8.25 -17.85 11.68
C LEU A 51 -8.51 -18.70 10.42
N SER A 52 -9.13 -18.13 9.37
CA SER A 52 -9.37 -18.87 8.13
C SER A 52 -8.08 -19.18 7.36
N VAL A 53 -7.05 -18.33 7.52
CA VAL A 53 -5.69 -18.57 7.02
C VAL A 53 -4.93 -19.52 7.94
N GLU A 54 -4.98 -19.30 9.25
CA GLU A 54 -4.23 -20.08 10.25
C GLU A 54 -4.67 -21.55 10.35
N GLN A 55 -5.96 -21.85 10.14
CA GLN A 55 -6.43 -23.24 10.07
C GLN A 55 -5.81 -24.03 8.90
N HIS A 56 -5.23 -23.35 7.91
CA HIS A 56 -4.44 -23.94 6.83
C HIS A 56 -2.93 -23.91 7.14
N GLY A 57 -2.52 -23.80 8.41
CA GLY A 57 -1.11 -23.86 8.79
C GLY A 57 -0.23 -22.73 8.25
N MET A 58 -0.84 -21.61 7.86
CA MET A 58 -0.15 -20.42 7.35
C MET A 58 -0.41 -19.22 8.27
N LYS A 59 0.35 -18.14 8.08
CA LYS A 59 0.22 -16.91 8.87
C LYS A 59 -0.28 -15.77 8.00
N LEU A 60 -1.36 -15.11 8.43
CA LEU A 60 -1.77 -13.85 7.84
C LEU A 60 -0.83 -12.74 8.34
N SER A 61 0.12 -12.34 7.49
CA SER A 61 1.21 -11.44 7.86
C SER A 61 0.92 -9.98 7.56
N ALA A 62 0.11 -9.69 6.55
CA ALA A 62 -0.19 -8.32 6.14
C ALA A 62 -1.56 -8.23 5.46
N LEU A 63 -2.19 -7.06 5.58
CA LEU A 63 -3.29 -6.63 4.72
C LEU A 63 -2.88 -5.36 3.99
N GLU A 64 -3.16 -5.28 2.69
CA GLU A 64 -2.75 -4.16 1.84
C GLU A 64 -3.65 -4.11 0.60
N ASN A 65 -4.77 -3.41 0.53
CA ASN A 65 -5.07 -2.15 1.17
C ASN A 65 -6.40 -2.24 1.92
N VAL A 66 -6.83 -1.13 2.53
CA VAL A 66 -8.25 -0.92 2.84
C VAL A 66 -8.99 -0.47 1.57
N PRO A 67 -10.33 -0.61 1.50
CA PRO A 67 -11.11 0.00 0.43
C PRO A 67 -10.86 1.51 0.33
N SER A 68 -10.83 2.06 -0.90
CA SER A 68 -10.44 3.47 -1.12
C SER A 68 -11.32 4.48 -0.38
N ASN A 69 -12.60 4.17 -0.19
CA ASN A 69 -13.56 5.01 0.55
C ASN A 69 -13.31 5.06 2.07
N PHE A 70 -12.27 4.38 2.58
CA PHE A 70 -11.83 4.52 3.97
C PHE A 70 -11.00 5.78 4.18
N TYR A 71 -10.34 6.29 3.14
CA TYR A 71 -9.41 7.42 3.27
C TYR A 71 -9.35 8.38 2.07
N ASP A 72 -10.26 8.27 1.09
CA ASP A 72 -10.30 9.14 -0.09
C ASP A 72 -10.54 10.61 0.25
N HIS A 73 -11.44 10.89 1.21
CA HIS A 73 -11.59 12.25 1.75
C HIS A 73 -10.37 12.69 2.56
N ILE A 74 -9.60 11.77 3.15
CA ILE A 74 -8.31 12.13 3.74
C ILE A 74 -7.34 12.57 2.66
N MET A 75 -7.13 11.76 1.62
CA MET A 75 -6.18 12.05 0.55
C MET A 75 -6.51 13.34 -0.22
N LEU A 76 -7.80 13.65 -0.39
CA LEU A 76 -8.28 14.75 -1.22
C LEU A 76 -8.75 15.97 -0.41
N ASN A 77 -8.53 15.98 0.91
CA ASN A 77 -9.00 17.01 1.83
C ASN A 77 -10.52 17.28 1.72
N GLY A 78 -11.30 16.20 1.67
CA GLY A 78 -12.76 16.23 1.54
C GLY A 78 -13.49 16.38 2.88
N PRO A 79 -14.82 16.59 2.85
CA PRO A 79 -15.61 16.91 4.06
C PRO A 79 -15.69 15.80 5.11
N LYS A 80 -15.42 14.54 4.75
CA LYS A 80 -15.40 13.40 5.69
C LYS A 80 -14.02 13.04 6.19
N ARG A 81 -13.00 13.88 5.95
CA ARG A 81 -11.61 13.62 6.33
C ARG A 81 -11.48 13.22 7.81
N ASP A 82 -12.06 14.02 8.71
CA ASP A 82 -11.89 13.80 10.14
C ASP A 82 -12.60 12.50 10.59
N GLU A 83 -13.79 12.21 10.05
CA GLU A 83 -14.51 10.93 10.27
C GLU A 83 -13.67 9.73 9.77
N GLN A 84 -13.07 9.85 8.58
CA GLN A 84 -12.22 8.79 8.01
C GLN A 84 -10.94 8.57 8.83
N ILE A 85 -10.36 9.64 9.40
CA ILE A 85 -9.22 9.51 10.30
C ILE A 85 -9.60 8.67 11.52
N ASP A 86 -10.73 8.98 12.17
CA ASP A 86 -11.21 8.23 13.34
C ASP A 86 -11.49 6.74 13.02
N ASN A 87 -12.08 6.49 11.85
CA ASN A 87 -12.35 5.14 11.33
C ASN A 87 -11.05 4.37 11.03
N MET A 88 -10.02 5.04 10.51
CA MET A 88 -8.72 4.43 10.23
C MET A 88 -7.95 4.13 11.51
N ILE A 89 -7.99 5.01 12.52
CA ILE A 89 -7.46 4.73 13.86
C ILE A 89 -8.11 3.46 14.42
N THR A 90 -9.43 3.35 14.34
CA THR A 90 -10.16 2.17 14.82
C THR A 90 -9.79 0.91 14.04
N THR A 91 -9.68 1.01 12.71
CA THR A 91 -9.26 -0.10 11.84
C THR A 91 -7.88 -0.62 12.21
N ILE A 92 -6.89 0.27 12.41
CA ILE A 92 -5.52 -0.10 12.78
C ILE A 92 -5.47 -0.77 14.15
N ARG A 93 -6.18 -0.21 15.15
CA ARG A 93 -6.32 -0.84 16.47
C ARG A 93 -6.96 -2.22 16.37
N ASN A 94 -7.98 -2.37 15.54
CA ASN A 94 -8.63 -3.66 15.34
C ASN A 94 -7.72 -4.68 14.64
N MET A 95 -6.91 -4.25 13.67
CA MET A 95 -5.90 -5.11 13.03
C MET A 95 -4.85 -5.59 14.04
N ALA A 96 -4.32 -4.69 14.86
CA ALA A 96 -3.35 -5.03 15.90
C ALA A 96 -3.95 -6.00 16.94
N ARG A 97 -5.15 -5.71 17.45
CA ARG A 97 -5.90 -6.60 18.36
C ARG A 97 -6.26 -7.94 17.74
N ALA A 98 -6.48 -7.98 16.43
CA ALA A 98 -6.67 -9.23 15.69
C ALA A 98 -5.34 -9.99 15.50
N GLY A 99 -4.18 -9.42 15.85
CA GLY A 99 -2.87 -10.04 15.68
C GLY A 99 -2.36 -10.01 14.23
N ILE A 100 -2.84 -9.07 13.41
CA ILE A 100 -2.37 -8.84 12.05
C ILE A 100 -1.28 -7.76 12.11
N PRO A 101 0.00 -8.09 11.90
CA PRO A 101 1.11 -7.24 12.33
C PRO A 101 1.52 -6.16 11.33
N ILE A 102 0.96 -6.14 10.13
CA ILE A 102 1.36 -5.22 9.06
C ILE A 102 0.13 -4.70 8.32
N PHE A 103 0.08 -3.38 8.14
CA PHE A 103 -0.86 -2.70 7.26
C PHE A 103 -0.09 -1.99 6.13
N GLY A 104 -0.26 -2.46 4.89
CA GLY A 104 0.21 -1.77 3.70
C GLY A 104 -0.86 -0.81 3.17
N TYR A 105 -0.44 0.36 2.71
CA TYR A 105 -1.31 1.36 2.13
C TYR A 105 -0.62 2.13 0.99
N HIS A 106 -1.40 2.83 0.16
CA HIS A 106 -0.88 3.73 -0.87
C HIS A 106 -1.48 5.13 -0.74
N TRP A 107 -0.91 6.11 -1.45
CA TRP A 107 -1.42 7.48 -1.52
C TRP A 107 -1.79 7.86 -2.96
N MET A 108 -2.65 7.05 -3.59
CA MET A 108 -3.05 7.17 -5.01
C MET A 108 -4.57 7.26 -5.15
N PRO A 109 -5.19 8.45 -5.05
CA PRO A 109 -6.62 8.61 -5.31
C PRO A 109 -7.08 8.13 -6.69
N SER A 110 -6.19 8.24 -7.69
CA SER A 110 -6.45 7.81 -9.06
C SER A 110 -6.25 6.31 -9.29
N PHE A 111 -5.92 5.52 -8.25
CA PHE A 111 -5.55 4.10 -8.32
C PHE A 111 -4.31 3.82 -9.18
N VAL A 112 -4.01 2.53 -9.37
CA VAL A 112 -2.95 2.02 -10.24
C VAL A 112 -3.37 2.14 -11.70
N TRP A 113 -2.49 2.67 -12.56
CA TRP A 113 -2.79 2.86 -13.99
C TRP A 113 -2.10 1.81 -14.85
N ARG A 114 -2.84 1.31 -15.84
CA ARG A 114 -2.36 0.35 -16.84
C ARG A 114 -2.88 0.77 -18.22
N THR A 115 -2.09 0.51 -19.24
CA THR A 115 -2.50 0.58 -20.65
C THR A 115 -2.64 -0.84 -21.20
N PRO A 116 -3.08 -1.04 -22.46
CA PRO A 116 -3.25 -2.37 -23.02
C PRO A 116 -2.01 -3.24 -22.85
N GLN A 117 -2.22 -4.53 -22.55
CA GLN A 117 -1.15 -5.48 -22.35
C GLN A 117 -0.27 -5.61 -23.60
N VAL A 118 1.01 -5.90 -23.38
CA VAL A 118 1.99 -6.09 -24.46
C VAL A 118 2.50 -7.53 -24.47
N ALA A 119 2.80 -8.02 -25.68
CA ALA A 119 3.47 -9.31 -25.82
C ALA A 119 4.93 -9.19 -25.38
N VAL A 120 5.37 -10.13 -24.55
CA VAL A 120 6.76 -10.25 -24.08
C VAL A 120 7.40 -11.54 -24.59
N ARG A 121 8.63 -11.80 -24.16
CA ARG A 121 9.41 -12.98 -24.56
C ARG A 121 8.60 -14.27 -24.43
N GLY A 122 8.66 -15.11 -25.46
CA GLY A 122 7.95 -16.40 -25.47
C GLY A 122 6.46 -16.30 -25.77
N GLY A 123 5.95 -15.13 -26.21
CA GLY A 123 4.54 -14.95 -26.58
C GLY A 123 3.59 -14.80 -25.39
N ALA A 124 4.13 -14.67 -24.17
CA ALA A 124 3.33 -14.32 -23.01
C ALA A 124 2.83 -12.87 -23.09
N MET A 125 1.71 -12.58 -22.43
CA MET A 125 1.18 -11.22 -22.28
C MET A 125 1.59 -10.66 -20.92
N SER A 126 2.00 -9.39 -20.89
CA SER A 126 2.35 -8.68 -19.65
C SER A 126 1.59 -7.37 -19.54
N THR A 127 1.40 -6.92 -18.30
CA THR A 127 0.89 -5.57 -18.01
C THR A 127 1.85 -4.52 -18.55
N ALA A 128 1.32 -3.41 -19.04
CA ALA A 128 2.10 -2.30 -19.53
C ALA A 128 1.49 -0.97 -19.11
N PHE A 129 2.29 0.08 -19.26
CA PHE A 129 1.86 1.45 -19.11
C PHE A 129 2.53 2.31 -20.20
N ASP A 130 1.74 3.18 -20.81
CA ASP A 130 2.19 4.18 -21.79
C ASP A 130 1.65 5.54 -21.35
N TYR A 131 2.58 6.42 -20.95
CA TYR A 131 2.25 7.73 -20.40
C TYR A 131 1.56 8.63 -21.42
N GLU A 132 1.98 8.57 -22.69
CA GLU A 132 1.40 9.42 -23.73
C GLU A 132 -0.03 8.98 -24.06
N ALA A 133 -0.32 7.68 -23.96
CA ALA A 133 -1.67 7.15 -24.18
C ALA A 133 -2.70 7.63 -23.13
N VAL A 134 -2.25 8.05 -21.94
CA VAL A 134 -3.13 8.44 -20.83
C VAL A 134 -3.13 9.94 -20.56
N ARG A 135 -2.25 10.70 -21.19
CA ARG A 135 -2.03 12.12 -20.97
C ARG A 135 -3.29 12.98 -21.14
N GLU A 136 -4.12 12.63 -22.11
CA GLU A 136 -5.34 13.37 -22.46
C GLU A 136 -6.61 12.74 -21.88
N LEU A 137 -6.48 11.76 -20.97
CA LEU A 137 -7.64 11.17 -20.32
C LEU A 137 -8.32 12.17 -19.35
N PRO A 138 -9.65 12.09 -19.18
CA PRO A 138 -10.38 13.00 -18.30
C PRO A 138 -9.85 12.99 -16.86
N LEU A 139 -10.00 14.13 -16.18
CA LEU A 139 -9.68 14.25 -14.77
C LEU A 139 -10.49 13.26 -13.94
N THR A 140 -9.84 12.55 -13.02
CA THR A 140 -10.51 11.55 -12.17
C THR A 140 -11.36 12.18 -11.08
N HIS A 141 -10.99 13.38 -10.63
CA HIS A 141 -11.59 14.06 -9.48
C HIS A 141 -12.08 15.48 -9.82
N GLY A 142 -12.42 15.72 -11.09
CA GLY A 142 -13.06 16.96 -11.57
C GLY A 142 -12.18 18.21 -11.55
N ARG A 143 -10.97 18.15 -10.98
CA ARG A 143 -10.00 19.25 -10.96
C ARG A 143 -8.57 18.72 -10.96
N VAL A 144 -7.62 19.62 -11.18
CA VAL A 144 -6.19 19.38 -10.96
C VAL A 144 -5.85 19.71 -9.51
N TYR A 145 -5.15 18.79 -8.85
CA TYR A 145 -4.59 18.95 -7.51
C TYR A 145 -3.12 19.33 -7.62
N THR A 146 -2.64 20.15 -6.70
CA THR A 146 -1.23 20.48 -6.60
C THR A 146 -0.48 19.47 -5.73
N ARG A 147 0.81 19.30 -6.00
CA ARG A 147 1.67 18.43 -5.18
C ARG A 147 1.68 18.86 -3.71
N ALA A 148 1.59 20.18 -3.45
CA ALA A 148 1.53 20.75 -2.11
C ALA A 148 0.24 20.35 -1.36
N GLU A 149 -0.93 20.44 -1.98
CA GLU A 149 -2.21 19.99 -1.38
C GLU A 149 -2.18 18.49 -1.01
N MET A 150 -1.62 17.66 -1.91
CA MET A 150 -1.49 16.22 -1.66
C MET A 150 -0.54 15.93 -0.49
N TRP A 151 0.57 16.67 -0.39
CA TRP A 151 1.51 16.57 0.72
C TRP A 151 0.93 17.07 2.04
N GLU A 152 0.16 18.15 2.05
CA GLU A 152 -0.50 18.65 3.26
C GLU A 152 -1.42 17.57 3.87
N SER A 153 -2.20 16.92 3.02
CA SER A 153 -3.11 15.84 3.41
C SER A 153 -2.35 14.60 3.91
N LEU A 154 -1.25 14.23 3.23
CA LEU A 154 -0.39 13.12 3.64
C LEU A 154 0.32 13.43 4.97
N GLU A 155 0.80 14.66 5.17
CA GLU A 155 1.46 15.04 6.42
C GLU A 155 0.52 14.91 7.61
N LEU A 156 -0.76 15.26 7.45
CA LEU A 156 -1.79 15.01 8.46
C LEU A 156 -1.88 13.51 8.76
N TRP A 157 -1.99 12.67 7.73
CA TRP A 157 -2.03 11.22 7.89
C TRP A 157 -0.80 10.68 8.63
N ILE A 158 0.41 11.05 8.22
CA ILE A 158 1.66 10.55 8.81
C ILE A 158 1.86 11.05 10.24
N LYS A 159 1.39 12.25 10.58
CA LYS A 159 1.43 12.77 11.96
C LYS A 159 0.39 12.13 12.88
N THR A 160 -0.66 11.52 12.32
CA THR A 160 -1.77 10.95 13.10
C THR A 160 -1.75 9.42 13.19
N ILE A 161 -1.49 8.74 12.08
CA ILE A 161 -1.71 7.29 11.95
C ILE A 161 -0.50 6.46 12.41
N PRO A 162 0.73 6.70 11.92
CA PRO A 162 1.92 6.01 12.44
C PRO A 162 2.10 6.04 13.97
N PRO A 163 1.83 7.14 14.70
CA PRO A 163 1.88 7.10 16.16
C PRO A 163 0.94 6.06 16.80
N VAL A 164 -0.28 5.90 16.27
CA VAL A 164 -1.21 4.84 16.71
C VAL A 164 -0.63 3.45 16.41
N ALA A 165 0.01 3.29 15.25
CA ALA A 165 0.66 2.03 14.90
C ALA A 165 1.80 1.68 15.86
N VAL A 166 2.57 2.68 16.30
CA VAL A 166 3.62 2.52 17.34
C VAL A 166 3.02 2.08 18.68
N GLU A 167 1.93 2.71 19.13
CA GLU A 167 1.23 2.34 20.37
C GLU A 167 0.75 0.88 20.35
N GLU A 168 0.23 0.45 19.20
CA GLU A 168 -0.36 -0.88 19.01
C GLU A 168 0.65 -1.96 18.59
N GLY A 169 1.91 -1.59 18.31
CA GLY A 169 2.95 -2.51 17.88
C GLY A 169 2.74 -3.12 16.49
N ILE A 170 2.05 -2.40 15.59
CA ILE A 170 1.82 -2.77 14.19
C ILE A 170 2.71 -1.93 13.27
N ARG A 171 3.19 -2.48 12.15
CA ARG A 171 3.98 -1.73 11.16
C ARG A 171 3.11 -1.27 9.99
N LEU A 172 3.39 -0.07 9.51
CA LEU A 172 2.75 0.52 8.34
C LEU A 172 3.76 0.59 7.19
N GLY A 173 3.33 0.19 6.00
CA GLY A 173 4.14 0.33 4.78
C GLY A 173 3.43 1.13 3.74
N ILE A 174 4.08 2.17 3.23
CA ILE A 174 3.56 2.92 2.10
C ILE A 174 4.11 2.37 0.78
N HIS A 175 3.21 2.01 -0.14
CA HIS A 175 3.52 1.53 -1.48
C HIS A 175 3.85 2.71 -2.41
N PRO A 176 4.78 2.54 -3.39
CA PRO A 176 5.02 3.54 -4.44
C PRO A 176 3.78 3.90 -5.24
N CYS A 177 3.81 5.08 -5.84
CA CYS A 177 2.86 5.39 -6.89
C CYS A 177 3.15 4.52 -8.11
N ASP A 178 2.16 3.80 -8.62
CA ASP A 178 2.31 2.86 -9.72
C ASP A 178 1.38 3.25 -10.89
N PRO A 179 1.94 3.84 -11.97
CA PRO A 179 3.36 4.06 -12.26
C PRO A 179 3.95 5.28 -11.53
N PRO A 180 5.29 5.34 -11.30
CA PRO A 180 5.95 6.42 -10.58
C PRO A 180 6.23 7.62 -11.50
N VAL A 181 5.17 8.20 -12.06
CA VAL A 181 5.24 9.37 -12.96
C VAL A 181 4.95 10.68 -12.21
N GLU A 182 4.97 11.84 -12.87
CA GLU A 182 4.71 13.12 -12.18
C GLU A 182 3.26 13.28 -11.71
N SER A 183 2.31 12.98 -12.60
CA SER A 183 0.88 13.18 -12.37
C SER A 183 0.04 12.29 -13.28
N LEU A 184 -1.15 11.90 -12.82
CA LEU A 184 -2.12 11.11 -13.58
C LEU A 184 -3.51 11.72 -13.41
N ALA A 185 -4.13 12.11 -14.52
CA ALA A 185 -5.51 12.61 -14.59
C ALA A 185 -5.87 13.64 -13.50
N GLY A 186 -4.98 14.62 -13.29
CA GLY A 186 -5.14 15.70 -12.32
C GLY A 186 -4.61 15.41 -10.91
N ILE A 187 -4.03 14.22 -10.66
CA ILE A 187 -3.50 13.81 -9.36
C ILE A 187 -1.98 13.65 -9.41
N PRO A 188 -1.21 14.53 -8.73
CA PRO A 188 0.22 14.36 -8.55
C PRO A 188 0.54 13.04 -7.84
N GLN A 189 1.51 12.30 -8.36
CA GLN A 189 1.97 11.06 -7.73
C GLN A 189 3.10 11.41 -6.75
N LEU A 190 2.85 11.27 -5.45
CA LEU A 190 3.83 11.66 -4.44
C LEU A 190 5.00 10.69 -4.36
N PHE A 191 4.77 9.38 -4.26
CA PHE A 191 5.83 8.39 -4.06
C PHE A 191 6.42 7.91 -5.39
N SER A 192 7.02 8.84 -6.12
CA SER A 192 7.68 8.64 -7.41
C SER A 192 9.19 8.93 -7.38
N SER A 193 9.73 9.34 -6.23
CA SER A 193 11.17 9.58 -6.01
C SER A 193 11.62 9.11 -4.61
N TYR A 194 12.92 8.86 -4.44
CA TYR A 194 13.54 8.48 -3.17
C TYR A 194 13.44 9.60 -2.12
N ASP A 195 13.46 10.87 -2.55
CA ASP A 195 13.34 12.01 -1.64
C ASP A 195 11.93 12.12 -1.03
N ASP A 196 10.90 11.67 -1.75
CA ASP A 196 9.54 11.59 -1.20
C ASP A 196 9.46 10.58 -0.06
N TYR A 197 10.15 9.44 -0.20
CA TYR A 197 10.25 8.47 0.88
C TYR A 197 11.03 9.04 2.06
N ARG A 198 12.20 9.65 1.84
CA ARG A 198 12.97 10.27 2.94
C ARG A 198 12.13 11.30 3.69
N ARG A 199 11.46 12.20 2.97
CA ARG A 199 10.54 13.19 3.56
C ARG A 199 9.45 12.52 4.38
N CYS A 200 8.76 11.51 3.84
CA CYS A 200 7.68 10.81 4.53
C CYS A 200 8.15 10.11 5.81
N LEU A 201 9.29 9.42 5.73
CA LEU A 201 9.86 8.63 6.84
C LEU A 201 10.43 9.53 7.95
N ASP A 202 10.89 10.74 7.61
CA ASP A 202 11.45 11.70 8.56
C ASP A 202 10.38 12.46 9.36
N ILE A 203 9.11 12.50 8.90
CA ILE A 203 8.01 13.14 9.66
C ILE A 203 7.73 12.39 10.97
N VAL A 204 7.74 11.05 10.92
CA VAL A 204 7.67 10.18 12.10
C VAL A 204 8.79 9.16 12.01
N ASP A 205 9.86 9.43 12.74
CA ASP A 205 11.07 8.60 12.77
C ASP A 205 10.86 7.34 13.65
N SER A 206 10.14 6.35 13.10
CA SER A 206 9.89 5.06 13.74
C SER A 206 9.88 3.91 12.73
N PRO A 207 10.41 2.71 13.06
CA PRO A 207 10.29 1.52 12.20
C PRO A 207 8.86 1.11 11.84
N CYS A 208 7.85 1.63 12.56
CA CYS A 208 6.44 1.43 12.24
C CYS A 208 5.95 2.33 11.10
N ASN A 209 6.68 3.39 10.76
CA ASN A 209 6.49 4.21 9.56
C ASN A 209 7.55 3.77 8.54
N ALA A 210 7.17 2.93 7.59
CA ALA A 210 8.08 2.21 6.72
C ALA A 210 7.55 2.14 5.28
N ILE A 211 8.30 1.48 4.40
CA ILE A 211 7.98 1.33 2.98
C ILE A 211 7.62 -0.11 2.67
N GLU A 212 6.59 -0.26 1.84
CA GLU A 212 6.41 -1.45 1.03
C GLU A 212 7.32 -1.34 -0.18
N PHE A 213 8.38 -2.15 -0.23
CA PHE A 213 9.41 -2.02 -1.26
C PHE A 213 9.04 -2.83 -2.50
N CYS A 214 8.01 -2.40 -3.23
CA CYS A 214 7.65 -3.00 -4.51
C CYS A 214 8.78 -2.77 -5.53
N GLN A 215 9.68 -3.75 -5.64
CA GLN A 215 10.91 -3.61 -6.45
C GLN A 215 10.58 -3.27 -7.91
N GLY A 216 9.46 -3.77 -8.45
CA GLY A 216 9.02 -3.46 -9.82
C GLY A 216 8.81 -1.95 -10.01
N THR A 217 7.95 -1.35 -9.20
CA THR A 217 7.64 0.09 -9.29
C THR A 217 8.82 0.96 -8.89
N PHE A 218 9.58 0.60 -7.85
CA PHE A 218 10.79 1.34 -7.49
C PHE A 218 11.79 1.35 -8.65
N ALA A 219 12.00 0.24 -9.35
CA ALA A 219 12.92 0.18 -10.49
C ALA A 219 12.52 1.07 -11.67
N GLU A 220 11.26 1.49 -11.76
CA GLU A 220 10.76 2.42 -12.78
C GLU A 220 10.97 3.90 -12.43
N MET A 221 11.32 4.21 -11.17
CA MET A 221 11.63 5.59 -10.76
C MET A 221 12.89 6.09 -11.47
N ALA A 222 12.91 7.38 -11.85
CA ALA A 222 14.08 8.01 -12.45
C ALA A 222 15.34 7.92 -11.57
N ASP A 223 15.15 7.92 -10.25
CA ASP A 223 16.22 7.80 -9.26
C ASP A 223 16.92 6.43 -9.29
N SER A 224 16.25 5.39 -9.76
CA SER A 224 16.73 4.00 -9.77
C SER A 224 17.77 3.68 -10.86
N THR A 225 18.21 4.69 -11.61
CA THR A 225 19.21 4.52 -12.68
C THR A 225 20.55 4.00 -12.14
N GLY A 226 21.19 3.09 -12.90
CA GLY A 226 22.46 2.48 -12.51
C GLY A 226 22.34 1.67 -11.21
N ASP A 227 23.27 1.88 -10.29
CA ASP A 227 23.32 1.17 -9.00
C ASP A 227 22.59 1.91 -7.87
N ASN A 228 21.90 3.02 -8.17
CA ASN A 228 21.27 3.87 -7.16
C ASN A 228 20.22 3.13 -6.33
N ILE A 229 19.48 2.20 -6.95
CA ILE A 229 18.48 1.37 -6.25
C ILE A 229 19.12 0.54 -5.14
N TYR A 230 20.34 0.02 -5.34
CA TYR A 230 21.04 -0.72 -4.30
C TYR A 230 21.46 0.18 -3.13
N GLY A 231 21.85 1.42 -3.43
CA GLY A 231 22.13 2.44 -2.42
C GLY A 231 20.90 2.76 -1.57
N PHE A 232 19.75 2.95 -2.22
CA PHE A 232 18.49 3.22 -1.53
C PHE A 232 18.00 2.02 -0.71
N ILE A 233 18.09 0.80 -1.25
CA ILE A 233 17.80 -0.44 -0.51
C ILE A 233 18.66 -0.51 0.76
N LYS A 234 19.98 -0.27 0.63
CA LYS A 234 20.89 -0.29 1.77
C LYS A 234 20.49 0.73 2.82
N GLU A 235 20.20 1.98 2.42
CA GLU A 235 19.74 3.04 3.31
C GLU A 235 18.46 2.64 4.07
N MET A 236 17.43 2.16 3.35
CA MET A 236 16.15 1.81 3.96
C MET A 236 16.24 0.60 4.88
N VAL A 237 17.10 -0.38 4.55
CA VAL A 237 17.35 -1.54 5.43
C VAL A 237 18.12 -1.13 6.69
N GLU A 238 19.16 -0.31 6.57
CA GLU A 238 19.93 0.20 7.73
C GLU A 238 19.06 1.01 8.70
N ARG A 239 18.01 1.67 8.19
CA ARG A 239 17.04 2.43 8.97
C ARG A 239 15.87 1.60 9.53
N ASP A 240 15.83 0.29 9.28
CA ASP A 240 14.69 -0.60 9.54
C ASP A 240 13.36 -0.06 8.97
N ARG A 241 13.39 0.31 7.69
CA ARG A 241 12.25 0.90 6.97
C ARG A 241 11.68 0.06 5.87
N VAL A 242 12.14 -1.17 5.66
CA VAL A 242 11.53 -2.11 4.70
C VAL A 242 10.65 -3.09 5.45
N ILE A 243 9.33 -3.10 5.21
CA ILE A 243 8.42 -4.06 5.87
C ILE A 243 8.32 -5.39 5.14
N TYR A 244 8.31 -5.34 3.80
CA TYR A 244 8.42 -6.48 2.90
C TYR A 244 8.75 -5.97 1.49
N VAL A 245 9.06 -6.91 0.61
CA VAL A 245 9.42 -6.73 -0.81
C VAL A 245 8.42 -7.51 -1.65
#